data_AF-A0A349UK62-F1
#
_entry.id   AF-A0A349UK62-F1
#
_cell.length_a   1.000
_cell.length_b   1.000
_cell.length_c   1.000
_cell.angle_alpha   90.00
_cell.angle_beta   90.00
_cell.angle_gamma   90.00
#
_symmetry.space_group_name_H-M   'P 1'
#
loop_
_entity.id
_entity.type
_entity.pdbx_description
1 polymer ?
#
loop_
_entity_poly.entity_id
_entity_poly.type
_entity_poly.pdbx_seq_one_letter_code
_entity_poly.pdbx_strand_id
1 'polypeptide(L)'
;MKRSAFILMELVVSLVLLEMLLAGMSNAVAITGEYNRCQLVRQQCLSAAQAQLDSLAATGNAMDESVFVSIWPKLASSIEQSDGEGDWAGLRKVSVTVS
;
A
#
# COMPACT_ATOMS: atom_id res chain seq x y z
N MET A 1 5.54 57.84 7.58
CA MET A 1 5.74 57.00 6.37
C MET A 1 6.57 55.74 6.61
N LYS A 2 7.73 55.79 7.30
CA LYS A 2 8.60 54.59 7.52
C LYS A 2 7.92 53.36 8.15
N ARG A 3 7.04 53.55 9.14
CA ARG A 3 6.29 52.43 9.77
C ARG A 3 5.30 51.74 8.84
N SER A 4 4.63 52.49 7.97
CA SER A 4 3.68 51.93 7.00
C SER A 4 4.37 51.08 5.93
N ALA A 5 5.55 51.52 5.48
CA ALA A 5 6.35 50.76 4.51
C ALA A 5 6.92 49.47 5.13
N PHE A 6 7.30 49.51 6.42
CA PHE A 6 7.74 48.33 7.15
C PHE A 6 6.63 47.29 7.31
N ILE A 7 5.42 47.71 7.72
CA ILE A 7 4.25 46.81 7.83
C ILE A 7 3.88 46.19 6.47
N LEU A 8 3.93 46.99 5.39
CA LEU A 8 3.68 46.48 4.04
C LEU A 8 4.71 45.40 3.65
N MET A 9 6.00 45.63 3.96
CA MET A 9 7.05 44.65 3.70
C MET A 9 6.81 43.35 4.48
N GLU A 10 6.51 43.42 5.78
CA GLU A 10 6.22 42.24 6.59
C GLU A 10 5.01 41.46 6.06
N LEU A 11 3.97 42.16 5.61
CA LEU A 11 2.78 41.55 5.02
C LEU A 11 3.11 40.83 3.70
N VAL A 12 3.92 41.46 2.83
CA VAL A 12 4.36 40.85 1.57
C VAL A 12 5.24 39.62 1.83
N VAL A 13 6.21 39.71 2.75
CA VAL A 13 7.07 38.57 3.09
C VAL A 13 6.25 37.43 3.67
N SER A 14 5.29 37.72 4.56
CA SER A 14 4.43 36.72 5.16
C SER A 14 3.54 36.04 4.11
N LEU A 15 3.00 36.79 3.16
CA LEU A 15 2.21 36.22 2.05
C LEU A 15 3.06 35.30 1.16
N VAL A 16 4.26 35.73 0.78
CA VAL A 16 5.16 34.91 -0.04
C VAL A 16 5.55 33.62 0.67
N LEU A 17 5.86 33.67 1.97
CA LEU A 17 6.15 32.48 2.76
C LEU A 17 4.94 31.54 2.83
N LEU A 18 3.74 32.09 3.03
CA LEU A 18 2.51 31.31 3.06
C LEU A 18 2.25 30.61 1.72
N GLU A 19 2.40 31.31 0.59
CA GLU A 19 2.28 30.73 -0.74
C GLU A 19 3.28 29.60 -0.97
N MET A 20 4.54 29.80 -0.56
CA MET A 20 5.58 28.78 -0.69
C MET A 20 5.26 27.52 0.14
N LEU A 21 4.75 27.70 1.36
CA LEU A 21 4.33 26.58 2.22
C LEU A 21 3.13 25.83 1.64
N LEU A 22 2.13 26.55 1.12
CA LEU A 22 0.94 25.95 0.50
C LEU A 22 1.32 25.17 -0.77
N ALA A 23 2.20 25.72 -1.60
CA ALA A 23 2.73 25.02 -2.78
C ALA A 23 3.49 23.74 -2.38
N GLY A 24 4.35 23.83 -1.36
CA GLY A 24 5.06 22.68 -0.80
C GLY A 24 4.12 21.59 -0.29
N MET A 25 3.09 21.97 0.46
CA MET A 25 2.08 21.04 0.98
C MET A 25 1.28 20.38 -0.13
N SER A 26 0.86 21.14 -1.15
CA SER A 26 0.14 20.59 -2.31
C SER A 26 0.96 19.52 -3.04
N ASN A 27 2.26 19.76 -3.23
CA ASN A 27 3.16 18.78 -3.83
C ASN A 27 3.32 17.54 -2.96
N ALA A 28 3.48 17.72 -1.64
CA ALA A 28 3.59 16.60 -0.71
C ALA A 28 2.34 15.71 -0.74
N VAL A 29 1.15 16.30 -0.68
CA VAL A 29 -0.13 15.57 -0.73
C VAL A 29 -0.26 14.78 -2.04
N ALA A 30 0.11 15.37 -3.19
CA ALA A 30 0.05 14.69 -4.48
C ALA A 30 0.97 13.45 -4.51
N ILE A 31 2.22 13.60 -4.05
CA ILE A 31 3.19 12.50 -4.04
C ILE A 31 2.77 11.40 -3.06
N THR A 32 2.36 11.76 -1.84
CA THR A 32 1.90 10.80 -0.84
C THR A 32 0.62 10.09 -1.28
N GLY A 33 -0.28 10.77 -2.01
CA GLY A 33 -1.49 10.16 -2.56
C GLY A 33 -1.21 9.00 -3.50
N GLU A 34 -0.28 9.18 -4.44
CA GLU A 34 0.09 8.13 -5.39
C GLU A 34 0.85 6.98 -4.70
N TYR A 35 1.77 7.34 -3.81
CA TYR A 35 2.50 6.35 -3.01
C TYR A 35 1.55 5.48 -2.17
N ASN A 36 0.55 6.10 -1.53
CA ASN A 36 -0.42 5.38 -0.71
C ASN A 36 -1.27 4.42 -1.54
N ARG A 37 -1.63 4.78 -2.78
CA ARG A 37 -2.37 3.87 -3.68
C ARG A 37 -1.56 2.63 -4.00
N CYS A 38 -0.30 2.80 -4.39
CA CYS A 38 0.61 1.69 -4.67
C CYS A 38 0.80 0.79 -3.44
N GLN A 39 1.01 1.38 -2.26
CA GLN A 39 1.18 0.62 -1.04
C GLN A 39 -0.09 -0.11 -0.60
N LEU A 40 -1.26 0.50 -0.81
CA LEU A 40 -2.54 -0.13 -0.52
C LEU A 40 -2.72 -1.40 -1.36
N VAL A 41 -2.46 -1.34 -2.67
CA VAL A 41 -2.54 -2.53 -3.55
C VAL A 41 -1.57 -3.60 -3.08
N ARG A 42 -0.32 -3.23 -2.78
CA ARG A 42 0.68 -4.18 -2.27
C ARG A 42 0.23 -4.84 -0.96
N GLN A 43 -0.33 -4.07 -0.03
CA GLN A 43 -0.87 -4.60 1.23
C GLN A 43 -2.05 -5.53 0.99
N GLN A 44 -2.93 -5.22 0.03
CA GLN A 44 -4.04 -6.09 -0.35
C GLN A 44 -3.53 -7.42 -0.93
N CYS A 45 -2.53 -7.39 -1.83
CA CYS A 45 -1.90 -8.60 -2.36
C CYS A 45 -1.30 -9.47 -1.24
N LEU A 46 -0.57 -8.86 -0.30
CA LEU A 46 0.02 -9.58 0.84
C LEU A 46 -1.05 -10.16 1.76
N SER A 47 -2.09 -9.39 2.07
CA SER A 47 -3.21 -9.85 2.89
C SER A 47 -3.96 -11.00 2.23
N ALA A 48 -4.17 -10.95 0.92
CA ALA A 48 -4.82 -11.99 0.14
C ALA A 48 -3.98 -13.28 0.09
N ALA A 49 -2.67 -13.14 -0.15
CA ALA A 49 -1.74 -14.26 -0.13
C ALA A 49 -1.69 -14.93 1.25
N GLN A 50 -1.64 -14.11 2.31
CA GLN A 50 -1.66 -14.62 3.69
C GLN A 50 -2.96 -15.38 3.98
N ALA A 51 -4.11 -14.84 3.58
CA ALA A 51 -5.38 -15.52 3.80
C ALA A 51 -5.49 -16.87 3.07
N GLN A 52 -4.92 -16.98 1.87
CA GLN A 52 -4.81 -18.26 1.15
C GLN A 52 -3.94 -19.27 1.91
N LEU A 53 -2.77 -18.83 2.38
CA LEU A 53 -1.87 -19.66 3.19
C LEU A 53 -2.53 -20.07 4.51
N ASP A 54 -3.25 -19.16 5.17
CA ASP A 54 -3.96 -19.45 6.42
C ASP A 54 -5.09 -20.46 6.20
N SER A 55 -5.84 -20.34 5.10
CA SER A 55 -6.86 -21.33 4.71
C SER A 55 -6.25 -22.71 4.48
N LEU A 56 -5.13 -22.76 3.75
CA LEU A 56 -4.41 -24.00 3.48
C LEU A 56 -3.86 -24.62 4.78
N ALA A 57 -3.31 -23.81 5.68
CA ALA A 57 -2.78 -24.28 6.95
C ALA A 57 -3.89 -24.80 7.89
N ALA A 58 -5.04 -24.12 7.94
CA ALA A 58 -6.13 -24.47 8.84
C ALA A 58 -7.01 -25.62 8.33
N THR A 59 -7.25 -25.68 7.02
CA THR A 59 -8.24 -26.60 6.41
C THR A 59 -7.63 -27.62 5.46
N GLY A 60 -6.37 -27.46 5.08
CA GLY A 60 -5.71 -28.24 4.03
C GLY A 60 -6.11 -27.83 2.61
N ASN A 61 -7.03 -26.87 2.44
CA ASN A 61 -7.57 -26.45 1.16
C ASN A 61 -7.38 -24.95 0.92
N ALA A 62 -7.23 -24.58 -0.35
CA ALA A 62 -7.25 -23.19 -0.78
C ALA A 62 -8.61 -22.55 -0.45
N MET A 63 -8.61 -21.24 -0.28
CA MET A 63 -9.85 -20.48 -0.13
C MET A 63 -10.69 -20.63 -1.40
N ASP A 64 -12.00 -20.77 -1.24
CA ASP A 64 -12.92 -20.83 -2.37
C ASP A 64 -12.82 -19.56 -3.21
N GLU A 65 -12.73 -19.73 -4.54
CA GLU A 65 -12.52 -18.62 -5.47
C GLU A 65 -13.64 -17.57 -5.39
N SER A 66 -14.89 -17.99 -5.15
CA SER A 66 -16.01 -17.05 -5.02
C SER A 66 -15.87 -16.17 -3.79
N VAL A 67 -15.35 -16.73 -2.68
CA VAL A 67 -15.06 -15.98 -1.45
C VAL A 67 -13.87 -15.05 -1.68
N PHE A 68 -12.80 -15.54 -2.31
CA PHE A 68 -11.62 -14.73 -2.63
C PHE A 68 -11.99 -13.49 -3.46
N VAL A 69 -12.73 -13.68 -4.56
CA VAL A 69 -13.18 -12.59 -5.44
C VAL A 69 -14.15 -11.64 -4.73
N SER A 70 -14.94 -12.12 -3.77
CA SER A 70 -15.83 -11.25 -2.99
C SER A 70 -15.07 -10.27 -2.09
N ILE A 71 -13.92 -10.69 -1.55
CA ILE A 71 -13.09 -9.87 -0.65
C ILE A 71 -12.12 -9.00 -1.47
N TRP A 72 -11.47 -9.59 -2.48
CA TRP A 72 -10.48 -8.95 -3.34
C TRP A 72 -10.87 -9.00 -4.82
N PRO A 73 -11.89 -8.23 -5.25
CA PRO A 73 -12.46 -8.34 -6.60
C PRO A 73 -11.53 -7.90 -7.74
N LYS A 74 -10.40 -7.29 -7.41
CA LYS A 74 -9.41 -6.78 -8.39
C LYS A 74 -8.12 -7.58 -8.41
N LEU A 75 -8.03 -8.64 -7.61
CA LEU A 75 -6.82 -9.46 -7.49
C LEU A 75 -7.10 -10.86 -8.03
N ALA A 76 -6.07 -11.49 -8.56
CA ALA A 76 -6.05 -12.90 -8.92
C ALA A 76 -5.04 -13.64 -8.03
N SER A 77 -5.30 -14.91 -7.73
CA SER A 77 -4.36 -15.76 -6.98
C SER A 77 -3.95 -17.00 -7.77
N SER A 78 -2.69 -17.42 -7.61
CA SER A 78 -2.16 -18.67 -8.12
C SER A 78 -1.43 -19.39 -7.00
N ILE A 79 -1.66 -20.70 -6.87
CA ILE A 79 -1.12 -21.53 -5.81
C ILE A 79 -0.33 -22.67 -6.44
N GLU A 80 0.96 -22.72 -6.14
CA GLU A 80 1.86 -23.80 -6.54
C GLU A 80 2.26 -24.62 -5.32
N GLN A 81 2.22 -25.94 -5.44
CA GLN A 81 2.61 -26.86 -4.38
C GLN A 81 3.79 -27.71 -4.86
N SER A 82 4.81 -27.82 -4.03
CA SER A 82 5.96 -28.68 -4.26
C SER A 82 6.36 -29.38 -2.96
N ASP A 83 7.24 -30.36 -3.07
CA ASP A 83 7.86 -30.95 -1.89
C ASP A 83 8.85 -29.96 -1.24
N GLY A 84 8.97 -30.02 0.07
CA GLY A 84 9.98 -29.29 0.83
C GLY A 84 11.36 -29.91 0.63
N GLU A 85 12.39 -29.06 0.63
CA GLU A 85 13.79 -29.45 0.44
C GLU A 85 14.62 -29.24 1.71
N GLY A 86 15.76 -29.92 1.82
CA GLY A 86 16.70 -29.78 2.94
C GLY A 86 16.08 -30.14 4.29
N ASP A 87 16.17 -29.23 5.26
CA ASP A 87 15.60 -29.39 6.61
C ASP A 87 14.07 -29.51 6.61
N TRP A 88 13.42 -29.18 5.49
CA TRP A 88 11.96 -29.25 5.32
C TRP A 88 11.53 -30.47 4.49
N ALA A 89 12.43 -31.44 4.26
CA ALA A 89 12.12 -32.67 3.55
C ALA A 89 10.99 -33.45 4.26
N GLY A 90 10.00 -33.89 3.48
CA GLY A 90 8.79 -34.53 3.99
C GLY A 90 7.65 -33.57 4.35
N LEU A 91 7.89 -32.25 4.27
CA LEU A 91 6.84 -31.24 4.34
C LEU A 91 6.43 -30.78 2.94
N ARG A 92 5.25 -30.15 2.85
CA ARG A 92 4.76 -29.55 1.62
C ARG A 92 5.10 -28.06 1.59
N LYS A 93 5.78 -27.61 0.54
CA LYS A 93 5.99 -26.19 0.26
C LYS A 93 4.80 -25.68 -0.55
N VAL A 94 4.22 -24.58 -0.12
CA VAL A 94 3.17 -23.90 -0.87
C VAL A 94 3.63 -22.48 -1.19
N SER A 95 3.56 -22.12 -2.46
CA SER A 95 3.85 -20.79 -2.97
C SER A 95 2.55 -20.16 -3.46
N VAL A 96 2.21 -19.00 -2.92
CA VAL A 96 1.03 -18.23 -3.33
C VAL A 96 1.48 -16.95 -3.99
N THR A 97 1.04 -16.74 -5.22
CA THR A 97 1.24 -15.50 -5.97
C THR A 97 -0.09 -14.77 -6.09
N VAL A 98 -0.11 -13.47 -5.79
CA VAL A 98 -1.28 -12.60 -5.95
C VAL A 98 -0.91 -11.39 -6.81
N SER A 99 -1.73 -11.07 -7.80
CA SER A 99 -1.53 -9.98 -8.77
C SER A 99 -2.80 -9.21 -9.06
#